data_AF-A0A813A718-F1
#
_entry.id   AF-A0A813A718-F1
#
_cell.length_a   1.000
_cell.length_b   1.000
_cell.length_c   1.000
_cell.angle_alpha   90.00
_cell.angle_beta   90.00
_cell.angle_gamma   90.00
#
_symmetry.space_group_name_H-M   'P 1'
#
loop_
_entity.id
_entity.type
_entity.pdbx_description
1 polymer ?
#
loop_
_entity_poly.entity_id
_entity_poly.type
_entity_poly.pdbx_seq_one_letter_code
_entity_poly.pdbx_strand_id
1 'polypeptide(L)'
;MDLALLRSRSGGDRVAFDLLKRWISNAFLREVRDTAPAGCPWQSLTRALEESRRRRWREAHSEGTDLEFDPITEADLRKSLVHAYKEMPEAVLRVVAEAKLKDELSIFQLGHFPNATEVLEHWKWYLYCLTFESREFTSNGLHWDKYP
;
A
#
# COMPACT_ATOMS: atom_id res chain seq x y z
N MET A 1 -15.54 0.24 11.13
CA MET A 1 -14.22 0.82 11.47
C MET A 1 -14.38 2.33 11.40
N ASP A 2 -14.13 3.04 12.50
CA ASP A 2 -14.42 4.46 12.62
C ASP A 2 -13.24 5.30 12.09
N LEU A 3 -13.46 6.02 10.98
CA LEU A 3 -12.46 6.86 10.32
C LEU A 3 -12.00 8.03 11.21
N ALA A 4 -12.83 8.45 12.17
CA ALA A 4 -12.47 9.46 13.15
C ALA A 4 -11.34 8.98 14.08
N LEU A 5 -11.35 7.69 14.44
CA LEU A 5 -10.37 7.07 15.34
C LEU A 5 -9.01 6.84 14.65
N LEU A 6 -9.02 6.68 13.32
CA LEU A 6 -7.81 6.62 12.50
C LEU A 6 -7.19 8.00 12.30
N ARG A 7 -8.01 9.02 11.95
CA ARG A 7 -7.56 10.41 11.87
C ARG A 7 -6.99 10.94 13.18
N SER A 8 -7.57 10.55 14.32
CA SER A 8 -7.13 11.00 15.63
C SER A 8 -5.85 10.31 16.11
N ARG A 9 -5.50 9.13 15.59
CA ARG A 9 -4.33 8.35 16.02
C ARG A 9 -3.13 8.41 15.07
N SER A 10 -3.34 8.67 13.78
CA SER A 10 -2.26 8.69 12.79
C SER A 10 -1.59 10.06 12.60
N GLY A 11 -2.01 11.09 13.33
CA GLY A 11 -1.53 12.45 13.12
C GLY A 11 -1.85 12.92 11.70
N GLY A 12 -3.13 13.23 11.46
CA GLY A 12 -3.66 13.91 10.26
C GLY A 12 -2.90 13.70 8.95
N ASP A 13 -3.44 12.83 8.09
CA ASP A 13 -3.26 12.78 6.61
C ASP A 13 -2.58 11.54 6.03
N ARG A 14 -2.01 10.65 6.85
CA ARG A 14 -1.40 9.40 6.34
C ARG A 14 -2.20 8.17 6.75
N VAL A 15 -3.09 7.74 5.85
CA VAL A 15 -3.79 6.45 5.99
C VAL A 15 -2.92 5.36 5.36
N ALA A 16 -2.60 4.33 6.14
CA ALA A 16 -1.85 3.16 5.67
C ALA A 16 -2.60 2.43 4.54
N PHE A 17 -1.85 1.91 3.57
CA PHE A 17 -2.42 1.14 2.46
C PHE A 17 -3.27 -0.05 2.94
N ASP A 18 -2.83 -0.75 3.98
CA ASP A 18 -3.57 -1.89 4.53
C ASP A 18 -4.91 -1.50 5.17
N LEU A 19 -4.95 -0.33 5.80
CA LEU A 19 -6.18 0.22 6.35
C LEU A 19 -7.11 0.70 5.25
N LEU A 20 -6.56 1.30 4.18
CA LEU A 20 -7.30 1.68 2.99
C LEU A 20 -7.89 0.47 2.29
N LYS A 21 -7.10 -0.60 2.06
CA LYS A 21 -7.56 -1.88 1.50
C LYS A 21 -8.74 -2.42 2.30
N ARG A 22 -8.58 -2.54 3.62
CA ARG A 22 -9.64 -3.07 4.49
C ARG A 22 -10.89 -2.19 4.50
N TRP A 23 -10.74 -0.87 4.44
CA TRP A 23 -11.87 0.04 4.33
C TRP A 23 -12.60 -0.13 3.00
N ILE A 24 -11.87 -0.15 1.87
CA ILE A 24 -12.46 -0.38 0.54
C ILE A 24 -13.17 -1.73 0.51
N SER A 25 -12.57 -2.78 1.05
CA SER A 25 -13.19 -4.10 1.09
C SER A 25 -14.49 -4.13 1.90
N ASN A 26 -14.50 -3.47 3.06
CA ASN A 26 -15.71 -3.38 3.88
C ASN A 26 -16.79 -2.50 3.24
N ALA A 27 -16.40 -1.36 2.63
CA ALA A 27 -17.35 -0.39 2.09
C ALA A 27 -17.96 -0.83 0.76
N PHE A 28 -17.20 -1.57 -0.06
CA PHE A 28 -17.60 -1.96 -1.42
C PHE A 28 -17.84 -3.46 -1.59
N LEU A 29 -17.72 -4.26 -0.52
CA LEU A 29 -17.84 -5.73 -0.53
C LEU A 29 -16.93 -6.39 -1.59
N ARG A 30 -15.75 -5.81 -1.81
CA ARG A 30 -14.77 -6.21 -2.83
C ARG A 30 -13.48 -6.64 -2.17
N GLU A 31 -12.95 -7.78 -2.53
CA GLU A 31 -11.73 -8.29 -1.95
C GLU A 31 -10.52 -8.04 -2.86
N VAL A 32 -9.32 -8.11 -2.29
CA VAL A 32 -8.06 -7.87 -3.00
C VAL A 32 -7.82 -8.92 -4.09
N ARG A 33 -8.45 -10.10 -3.95
CA ARG A 33 -8.51 -11.14 -5.00
C ARG A 33 -9.30 -10.72 -6.24
N ASP A 34 -10.11 -9.66 -6.16
CA ASP A 34 -10.93 -9.16 -7.27
C ASP A 34 -10.16 -8.20 -8.20
N THR A 35 -8.85 -7.98 -7.98
CA THR A 35 -8.00 -7.15 -8.84
C THR A 35 -7.46 -7.93 -10.04
N ALA A 36 -6.98 -7.24 -11.07
CA ALA A 36 -6.29 -7.86 -12.21
C ALA A 36 -4.86 -7.30 -12.32
N PRO A 37 -3.80 -8.11 -12.12
CA PRO A 37 -3.84 -9.53 -11.72
C PRO A 37 -4.39 -9.72 -10.29
N ALA A 38 -4.93 -10.92 -10.02
CA ALA A 38 -5.54 -11.26 -8.73
C ALA A 38 -4.54 -11.05 -7.59
N GLY A 39 -4.95 -10.32 -6.55
CA GLY A 39 -4.09 -10.07 -5.40
C GLY A 39 -3.05 -8.95 -5.59
N CYS A 40 -3.01 -8.27 -6.75
CA CYS A 40 -2.11 -7.15 -7.01
C CYS A 40 -2.85 -5.79 -6.97
N PRO A 41 -3.04 -5.20 -5.78
CA PRO A 41 -3.77 -3.95 -5.63
C PRO A 41 -2.98 -2.72 -6.13
N TRP A 42 -1.68 -2.87 -6.42
CA TRP A 42 -0.80 -1.77 -6.84
C TRP A 42 -1.24 -1.17 -8.17
N GLN A 43 -1.50 -1.99 -9.18
CA GLN A 43 -1.89 -1.48 -10.51
C GLN A 43 -3.23 -0.73 -10.46
N SER A 44 -4.21 -1.26 -9.72
CA SER A 44 -5.51 -0.60 -9.52
C SER A 44 -5.36 0.71 -8.76
N LEU A 45 -4.53 0.75 -7.71
CA LEU A 45 -4.27 1.96 -6.94
C LEU A 45 -3.52 3.02 -7.77
N THR A 46 -2.47 2.62 -8.49
CA THR A 46 -1.71 3.52 -9.39
C THR A 46 -2.62 4.16 -10.41
N ARG A 47 -3.46 3.37 -11.10
CA ARG A 47 -4.43 3.90 -12.08
C ARG A 47 -5.46 4.84 -11.45
N ALA A 48 -6.00 4.48 -10.28
CA ALA A 48 -6.99 5.31 -9.60
C ALA A 48 -6.40 6.67 -9.19
N LEU A 49 -5.17 6.68 -8.69
CA LEU A 49 -4.47 7.90 -8.26
C LEU A 49 -4.00 8.73 -9.45
N GLU A 50 -3.51 8.10 -10.52
CA GLU A 50 -3.16 8.77 -11.77
C GLU A 50 -4.38 9.48 -12.36
N GLU A 51 -5.54 8.82 -12.44
CA GLU A 51 -6.77 9.42 -12.95
C GLU A 51 -7.27 10.57 -12.07
N SER A 52 -7.14 10.44 -10.74
CA SER A 52 -7.45 11.53 -9.80
C SER A 52 -6.54 12.74 -10.01
N ARG A 53 -5.22 12.54 -10.16
CA ARG A 53 -4.29 13.63 -10.50
C ARG A 53 -4.59 14.23 -11.85
N ARG A 54 -4.90 13.42 -12.86
CA ARG A 54 -5.23 13.88 -14.22
C ARG A 54 -6.48 14.76 -14.24
N ARG A 55 -7.48 14.49 -13.38
CA ARG A 55 -8.65 15.37 -13.22
C ARG A 55 -8.26 16.73 -12.65
N ARG A 56 -7.50 16.76 -11.54
CA ARG A 56 -7.03 18.03 -10.95
C ARG A 56 -6.14 18.82 -11.90
N TRP A 57 -5.28 18.11 -12.65
CA TRP A 57 -4.46 18.71 -13.68
C TRP A 57 -5.32 19.36 -14.77
N ARG A 58 -6.34 18.66 -15.28
CA ARG A 58 -7.29 19.23 -16.26
C ARG A 58 -8.00 20.46 -15.73
N GLU A 59 -8.43 20.44 -14.47
CA GLU A 59 -9.06 21.58 -13.80
C GLU A 59 -8.10 22.78 -13.74
N ALA A 60 -6.87 22.60 -13.26
CA ALA A 60 -5.86 23.67 -13.18
C ALA A 60 -5.42 24.19 -14.57
N HIS A 61 -5.38 23.34 -15.59
CA HIS A 61 -5.08 23.72 -16.97
C HIS A 61 -6.19 24.54 -17.60
N SER A 62 -7.45 24.20 -17.30
CA SER A 62 -8.59 24.99 -17.75
C SER A 62 -8.63 26.39 -17.12
N GLU A 63 -7.92 26.60 -16.01
CA GLU A 63 -7.73 27.89 -15.34
C GLU A 63 -6.50 28.66 -15.84
N GLY A 64 -5.82 28.17 -16.88
CA GLY A 64 -4.69 28.86 -17.53
C GLY A 64 -3.33 28.62 -16.88
N THR A 65 -3.21 27.62 -16.00
CA THR A 65 -1.94 27.23 -15.39
C THR A 65 -1.21 26.23 -16.30
N ASP A 66 -0.02 26.59 -16.79
CA ASP A 66 0.82 25.72 -17.62
C ASP A 66 1.66 24.81 -16.71
N LEU A 67 1.08 23.69 -16.31
CA LEU A 67 1.70 22.72 -15.37
C LEU A 67 1.97 21.41 -16.11
N GLU A 68 3.19 20.91 -16.16
CA GLU A 68 3.42 19.60 -16.79
C GLU A 68 2.68 18.48 -16.01
N PHE A 69 2.05 17.55 -16.73
CA PHE A 69 1.40 16.40 -16.07
C PHE A 69 2.46 15.39 -15.62
N ASP A 70 2.62 15.26 -14.30
CA ASP A 70 3.50 14.26 -13.69
C ASP A 70 2.72 12.99 -13.29
N PRO A 71 2.81 11.89 -14.07
CA PRO A 71 2.11 10.65 -13.76
C PRO A 71 2.66 9.99 -12.50
N ILE A 72 1.76 9.48 -11.65
CA ILE A 72 2.17 8.68 -10.49
C ILE A 72 2.65 7.31 -10.97
N THR A 73 3.84 6.89 -10.54
CA THR A 73 4.32 5.52 -10.73
C THR A 73 4.05 4.63 -9.51
N GLU A 74 4.12 3.31 -9.69
CA GLU A 74 4.07 2.37 -8.57
C GLU A 74 5.23 2.61 -7.59
N ALA A 75 6.42 2.94 -8.10
CA ALA A 75 7.58 3.28 -7.29
C ALA A 75 7.31 4.49 -6.37
N ASP A 76 6.61 5.52 -6.85
CA ASP A 76 6.24 6.70 -6.05
C ASP A 76 5.26 6.35 -4.93
N LEU A 77 4.28 5.49 -5.23
CA LEU A 77 3.33 5.00 -4.23
C LEU A 77 4.01 4.16 -3.16
N ARG A 78 4.89 3.26 -3.56
CA ARG A 78 5.67 2.43 -2.64
C ARG A 78 6.56 3.27 -1.75
N LYS A 79 7.30 4.23 -2.32
CA LYS A 79 8.10 5.20 -1.55
C LYS A 79 7.26 5.97 -0.55
N SER A 80 6.11 6.49 -0.98
CA SER A 80 5.18 7.22 -0.11
C SER A 80 4.65 6.34 1.02
N LEU A 81 4.31 5.08 0.73
CA LEU A 81 3.85 4.13 1.74
C LEU A 81 4.95 3.76 2.74
N VAL A 82 6.17 3.48 2.27
CA VAL A 82 7.31 3.20 3.14
C VAL A 82 7.59 4.38 4.04
N HIS A 83 7.55 5.60 3.50
CA HIS A 83 7.72 6.82 4.29
C HIS A 83 6.61 6.98 5.32
N ALA A 84 5.35 6.75 4.94
CA ALA A 84 4.23 6.76 5.88
C ALA A 84 4.41 5.75 7.01
N TYR A 85 4.82 4.51 6.72
CA TYR A 85 5.06 3.50 7.75
C TYR A 85 6.26 3.80 8.65
N LYS A 86 7.29 4.49 8.15
CA LYS A 86 8.44 4.89 8.98
C LYS A 86 8.10 5.97 10.00
N GLU A 87 7.14 6.84 9.70
CA GLU A 87 6.77 7.97 10.57
C GLU A 87 5.59 7.65 11.49
N MET A 88 4.95 6.48 11.34
CA MET A 88 3.82 6.10 12.17
C MET A 88 4.27 5.81 13.62
N PRO A 89 3.51 6.29 14.63
CA PRO A 89 3.71 5.90 16.02
C PRO A 89 3.57 4.38 16.18
N GLU A 90 4.32 3.80 17.13
CA GLU A 90 4.30 2.35 17.40
C GLU A 90 2.88 1.82 17.67
N ALA A 91 2.06 2.59 18.38
CA ALA A 91 0.66 2.23 18.65
C ALA A 91 -0.16 2.05 17.37
N VAL A 92 0.11 2.84 16.32
CA VAL A 92 -0.55 2.72 15.01
C VAL A 92 0.03 1.54 14.25
N LEU A 93 1.35 1.35 14.29
CA LEU A 93 2.01 0.21 13.65
C LEU A 93 1.50 -1.12 14.20
N ARG A 94 1.20 -1.21 15.50
CA ARG A 94 0.60 -2.40 16.10
C ARG A 94 -0.78 -2.72 15.51
N VAL A 95 -1.61 -1.69 15.27
CA VAL A 95 -2.91 -1.86 14.59
C VAL A 95 -2.73 -2.33 13.14
N VAL A 96 -1.73 -1.81 12.44
CA VAL A 96 -1.40 -2.25 11.08
C VAL A 96 -0.92 -3.70 11.09
N ALA A 97 -0.05 -4.08 12.02
CA ALA A 97 0.44 -5.46 12.17
C ALA A 97 -0.70 -6.44 12.45
N GLU A 98 -1.65 -6.09 13.31
CA GLU A 98 -2.87 -6.89 13.52
C GLU A 98 -3.76 -6.98 12.28
N ALA A 99 -3.81 -5.92 11.46
CA ALA A 99 -4.51 -5.96 10.18
C ALA A 99 -3.80 -6.88 9.19
N LYS A 100 -2.46 -6.88 9.15
CA LYS A 100 -1.65 -7.78 8.31
C LYS A 100 -1.90 -9.25 8.63
N LEU A 101 -1.96 -9.62 9.91
CA LEU A 101 -2.27 -10.99 10.34
C LEU A 101 -3.70 -11.44 10.00
N LYS A 102 -4.59 -10.52 9.64
CA LYS A 102 -5.96 -10.85 9.23
C LYS A 102 -6.14 -10.82 7.71
N ASP A 103 -5.14 -10.36 6.97
CA ASP A 103 -5.17 -10.30 5.51
C ASP A 103 -4.58 -11.62 4.97
N GLU A 104 -5.43 -12.44 4.34
CA GLU A 104 -5.07 -13.75 3.78
C GLU A 104 -3.94 -13.68 2.74
N LEU A 105 -3.74 -12.51 2.12
CA LEU A 105 -2.69 -12.27 1.14
C LEU A 105 -1.44 -11.62 1.74
N SER A 106 -1.42 -11.36 3.05
CA SER A 106 -0.25 -10.83 3.73
C SER A 106 0.86 -11.87 3.83
N ILE A 107 2.10 -11.48 3.57
CA ILE A 107 3.28 -12.31 3.83
C ILE A 107 3.37 -12.78 5.29
N PHE A 108 2.86 -12.00 6.23
CA PHE A 108 2.87 -12.37 7.64
C PHE A 108 1.84 -13.46 7.96
N GLN A 109 0.68 -13.42 7.30
CA GLN A 109 -0.32 -14.46 7.43
C GLN A 109 0.11 -15.74 6.72
N LEU A 110 0.64 -15.63 5.49
CA LEU A 110 1.19 -16.75 4.72
C LEU A 110 2.42 -17.38 5.41
N GLY A 111 3.22 -16.57 6.10
CA GLY A 111 4.36 -17.01 6.90
C GLY A 111 3.98 -17.50 8.30
N HIS A 112 2.69 -17.59 8.64
CA HIS A 112 2.19 -18.05 9.94
C HIS A 112 2.77 -17.32 11.16
N PHE A 113 2.95 -16.00 11.05
CA PHE A 113 3.42 -15.19 12.18
C PHE A 113 2.38 -15.25 13.32
N PRO A 114 2.80 -15.50 14.58
CA PRO A 114 1.84 -15.82 15.64
C PRO A 114 1.16 -14.58 16.23
N ASN A 115 1.77 -13.41 16.15
CA ASN A 115 1.25 -12.18 16.76
C ASN A 115 1.89 -10.91 16.19
N ALA A 116 1.33 -9.76 16.57
CA ALA A 116 1.78 -8.46 16.08
C ALA A 116 3.22 -8.10 16.51
N THR A 117 3.72 -8.64 17.62
CA THR A 117 5.09 -8.37 18.08
C THR A 117 6.10 -8.95 17.09
N GLU A 118 5.94 -10.22 16.70
CA GLU A 118 6.79 -10.88 15.68
C GLU A 118 6.77 -10.15 14.33
N VAL A 119 5.60 -9.64 13.93
CA VAL A 119 5.45 -8.82 12.72
C VAL A 119 6.29 -7.53 12.82
N LEU A 120 6.26 -6.88 13.99
CA LEU A 120 6.98 -5.62 14.21
C LEU A 120 8.51 -5.83 14.28
N GLU A 121 8.99 -6.97 14.77
CA GLU A 121 10.41 -7.34 14.72
C GLU A 121 10.92 -7.44 13.28
N HIS A 122 10.07 -7.90 12.36
CA HIS A 122 10.37 -8.05 10.94
C HIS A 122 9.95 -6.83 10.10
N TRP A 123 9.50 -5.75 10.74
CA TRP A 123 8.93 -4.60 10.04
C TRP A 123 9.92 -3.93 9.09
N LYS A 124 11.18 -3.77 9.51
CA LYS A 124 12.23 -3.17 8.66
C LYS A 124 12.45 -3.96 7.38
N TRP A 125 12.48 -5.28 7.47
CA TRP A 125 12.60 -6.16 6.31
C TRP A 125 11.37 -6.04 5.41
N TYR A 126 10.16 -6.04 5.99
CA TYR A 126 8.93 -5.83 5.24
C TYR A 126 8.91 -4.48 4.49
N LEU A 127 9.35 -3.40 5.12
CA LEU A 127 9.46 -2.09 4.47
C LEU A 127 10.50 -2.08 3.34
N TYR A 128 11.57 -2.85 3.48
CA TYR A 128 12.53 -3.05 2.39
C TYR A 128 11.90 -3.83 1.23
N CYS A 129 11.17 -4.92 1.50
CA CYS A 129 10.46 -5.66 0.45
C CYS A 129 9.42 -4.79 -0.29
N LEU A 130 8.83 -3.81 0.40
CA LEU A 130 7.89 -2.87 -0.23
C LEU A 130 8.54 -1.95 -1.28
N THR A 131 9.86 -1.77 -1.30
CA THR A 131 10.51 -0.89 -2.28
C THR A 131 10.59 -1.47 -3.69
N PHE A 132 10.44 -2.79 -3.84
CA PHE A 132 10.49 -3.48 -5.13
C PHE A 132 9.13 -3.43 -5.84
N GLU A 133 9.10 -2.93 -7.07
CA GLU A 133 7.91 -2.88 -7.93
C GLU A 133 7.42 -4.29 -8.32
N SER A 134 6.12 -4.43 -8.57
CA SER A 134 5.49 -5.69 -8.98
C SER A 134 6.12 -6.27 -10.25
N ARG A 135 6.61 -5.41 -11.15
CA ARG A 135 7.27 -5.85 -12.39
C ARG A 135 8.56 -6.64 -12.14
N GLU A 136 9.27 -6.36 -11.05
CA GLU A 136 10.53 -7.02 -10.67
C GLU A 136 10.32 -8.49 -10.30
N PHE A 137 9.07 -8.88 -10.03
CA PHE A 137 8.67 -10.26 -9.76
C PHE A 137 8.05 -10.97 -10.96
N THR A 138 7.76 -10.25 -12.05
CA THR A 138 7.08 -10.80 -13.25
C THR A 138 7.98 -10.95 -14.48
N SER A 139 9.20 -10.42 -14.46
CA SER A 139 10.16 -10.60 -15.57
C SER A 139 10.82 -11.98 -15.49
N ASN A 140 10.38 -12.89 -16.36
CA ASN A 140 11.02 -14.14 -16.81
C ASN A 140 12.38 -14.49 -16.17
N GLY A 141 12.41 -15.50 -15.29
CA GLY A 141 13.64 -16.27 -15.03
C GLY A 141 14.33 -16.05 -13.68
N LEU A 142 13.61 -15.92 -12.57
CA LEU A 142 14.18 -16.32 -11.28
C LEU A 142 14.35 -17.84 -11.28
N HIS A 143 15.48 -18.31 -11.82
CA HIS A 143 16.09 -19.57 -11.41
C HIS A 143 16.40 -19.42 -9.93
N TRP A 144 15.54 -20.01 -9.09
CA TRP A 144 15.77 -20.13 -7.65
C TRP A 144 17.06 -20.92 -7.33
N ASP A 145 17.67 -21.55 -8.34
CA ASP A 145 18.92 -22.32 -8.27
C ASP A 145 20.20 -21.46 -8.10
N LYS A 146 20.11 -20.13 -8.08
CA LYS A 146 21.28 -19.23 -8.08
C LYS A 146 21.49 -18.40 -6.80
N TYR A 147 20.72 -18.64 -5.74
CA TYR A 147 21.02 -18.04 -4.43
C TYR A 147 21.33 -19.15 -3.42
N PRO A 148 22.49 -19.10 -2.76
CA PRO A 148 22.96 -20.14 -1.84
C PRO A 148 22.11 -20.25 -0.57
#